data_AF-A0A961ENR1-F1
#
_entry.id   AF-A0A961ENR1-F1
#
_cell.length_a   1.000
_cell.length_b   1.000
_cell.length_c   1.000
_cell.angle_alpha   90.00
_cell.angle_beta   90.00
_cell.angle_gamma   90.00
#
_symmetry.space_group_name_H-M   'P 1'
#
loop_
_entity.id
_entity.type
_entity.pdbx_description
1 polymer ?
#
loop_
_entity_poly.entity_id
_entity_poly.type
_entity_poly.pdbx_seq_one_letter_code
_entity_poly.pdbx_strand_id
1 'polypeptide(L)'
;MEGITLSLDDMSLHPFDLERQPESILSEKVVITAALTGVAANRKQCPAIPYTPAEIGEEARRAAEAGASVVHIHAREDDGSPSHRVEVYAAIAEEVRKRSDVIINFSTGAVGVEKEDRVRHITEVRPEIAALNMGTMNYAKYSGSRKSFVFNFVFENSMDTIQFFLDAMNKAGVRPELECFDTGHVATIAPFVDLGLLTPPLQFSFILGVLGGAPATARQLARMVEMTPAGSHWEVIGISHVQWTLIAAALSMGGNIRVGLEDNFYVSPGEMATSNGDLVDKAARMARDCGREVASIEESRKILGLSAARVS
;
A
#
# COMPACT_ATOMS: atom_id res chain seq x y z
N MET A 1 44.26 16.59 28.99
CA MET A 1 43.03 15.88 28.61
C MET A 1 43.20 15.51 27.15
N GLU A 2 43.73 14.33 26.88
CA GLU A 2 43.79 13.79 25.52
C GLU A 2 42.38 13.44 25.08
N GLY A 3 42.00 13.91 23.89
CA GLY A 3 40.67 13.70 23.32
C GLY A 3 40.46 12.23 23.02
N ILE A 4 39.51 11.61 23.71
CA ILE A 4 39.04 10.26 23.37
C ILE A 4 38.47 10.35 21.96
N THR A 5 39.14 9.70 21.02
CA THR A 5 38.66 9.58 19.64
C THR A 5 37.95 8.23 19.57
N LEU A 6 36.62 8.24 19.63
CA LEU A 6 35.82 7.02 19.49
C LEU A 6 35.84 6.58 18.02
N SER A 7 36.31 5.37 17.76
CA SER A 7 36.17 4.71 16.46
C SER A 7 34.76 4.10 16.34
N LEU A 8 34.31 3.81 15.11
CA LEU A 8 33.03 3.12 14.90
C LEU A 8 32.96 1.75 15.60
N ASP A 9 34.11 1.10 15.79
CA ASP A 9 34.21 -0.17 16.52
C ASP A 9 33.96 0.01 18.04
N ASP A 10 34.28 1.19 18.58
CA ASP A 10 34.05 1.55 19.98
C ASP A 10 32.58 1.89 20.28
N MET A 11 31.72 1.98 19.26
CA MET A 11 30.28 2.23 19.39
C MET A 11 29.45 0.96 19.53
N SER A 12 30.08 -0.22 19.66
CA SER A 12 29.38 -1.47 19.90
C SER A 12 28.65 -1.44 21.26
N LEU A 13 27.32 -1.53 21.19
CA LEU A 13 26.44 -1.54 22.37
C LEU A 13 26.66 -2.83 23.16
N HIS A 14 26.98 -2.68 24.44
CA HIS A 14 26.93 -3.64 25.55
C HIS A 14 27.54 -5.07 25.34
N PRO A 15 28.41 -5.55 26.26
CA PRO A 15 29.07 -6.86 26.16
C PRO A 15 28.17 -8.11 26.26
N PHE A 16 26.84 -7.98 26.19
CA PHE A 16 25.89 -9.10 26.19
C PHE A 16 25.36 -9.49 24.80
N ASP A 17 25.76 -8.80 23.72
CA ASP A 17 25.19 -8.98 22.37
C ASP A 17 26.06 -9.82 21.39
N LEU A 18 27.00 -10.63 21.90
CA LEU A 18 27.97 -11.34 21.05
C LEU A 18 27.46 -12.65 20.39
N GLU A 19 26.28 -13.15 20.72
CA GLU A 19 25.73 -14.39 20.13
C GLU A 19 24.50 -14.16 19.22
N ARG A 20 24.04 -12.91 19.10
CA ARG A 20 23.12 -12.49 18.05
C ARG A 20 23.67 -11.20 17.48
N GLN A 21 24.51 -11.28 16.45
CA GLN A 21 24.37 -10.25 15.43
C GLN A 21 23.01 -10.51 14.79
N PRO A 22 21.98 -9.70 15.00
CA PRO A 22 20.88 -9.76 14.06
C PRO A 22 21.52 -9.42 12.71
N GLU A 23 21.45 -10.32 11.74
CA GLU A 23 21.35 -9.87 10.35
C GLU A 23 20.41 -8.66 10.39
N SER A 24 20.88 -7.49 9.90
CA SER A 24 20.20 -6.22 10.03
C SER A 24 18.68 -6.43 9.97
N ILE A 25 17.99 -6.18 11.08
CA ILE A 25 16.52 -6.33 11.19
C ILE A 25 15.84 -5.42 10.14
N LEU A 26 16.57 -4.44 9.63
CA LEU A 26 16.17 -3.55 8.56
C LEU A 26 16.59 -4.13 7.21
N SER A 27 15.61 -4.43 6.35
CA SER A 27 15.84 -4.48 4.91
C SER A 27 16.47 -3.15 4.49
N GLU A 28 17.66 -3.17 3.90
CA GLU A 28 18.37 -1.96 3.46
C GLU A 28 17.51 -1.13 2.49
N LYS A 29 16.64 -1.80 1.73
CA LYS A 29 15.75 -1.19 0.75
C LYS A 29 14.31 -1.08 1.27
N VAL A 30 13.62 -0.01 0.86
CA VAL A 30 12.20 0.27 1.13
C VAL A 30 11.45 0.33 -0.18
N VAL A 31 10.40 -0.48 -0.35
CA VAL A 31 9.43 -0.27 -1.42
C VAL A 31 8.46 0.84 -0.99
N ILE A 32 8.28 1.83 -1.87
CA ILE A 32 7.27 2.88 -1.70
C ILE A 32 6.14 2.65 -2.69
N THR A 33 4.93 2.48 -2.17
CA THR A 33 3.69 2.42 -2.94
C THR A 33 3.02 3.79 -2.94
N ALA A 34 2.60 4.27 -4.12
CA ALA A 34 1.85 5.51 -4.29
C ALA A 34 0.38 5.24 -4.65
N ALA A 35 -0.54 5.49 -3.73
CA ALA A 35 -1.99 5.33 -3.93
C ALA A 35 -2.61 6.61 -4.50
N LEU A 36 -2.82 6.60 -5.82
CA LEU A 36 -2.89 7.85 -6.59
C LEU A 36 -4.18 8.65 -6.41
N THR A 37 -5.32 7.99 -6.15
CA THR A 37 -6.63 8.63 -6.25
C THR A 37 -7.69 8.16 -5.25
N GLY A 38 -7.78 6.86 -4.98
CA GLY A 38 -8.89 6.28 -4.21
C GLY A 38 -10.27 6.56 -4.81
N VAL A 39 -11.31 6.34 -4.00
CA VAL A 39 -12.71 6.63 -4.36
C VAL A 39 -13.49 7.41 -3.29
N ALA A 40 -12.97 7.50 -2.07
CA ALA A 40 -13.66 8.12 -0.93
C ALA A 40 -13.61 9.66 -0.93
N ALA A 41 -12.61 10.25 -1.59
CA ALA A 41 -12.40 11.70 -1.67
C ALA A 41 -12.70 12.24 -3.07
N ASN A 42 -12.78 13.58 -3.19
CA ASN A 42 -12.99 14.27 -4.45
C ASN A 42 -12.23 15.61 -4.52
N ARG A 43 -12.23 16.23 -5.71
CA ARG A 43 -11.53 17.50 -6.00
C ARG A 43 -11.95 18.70 -5.17
N LYS A 44 -13.14 18.69 -4.54
CA LYS A 44 -13.52 19.75 -3.60
C LYS A 44 -12.74 19.67 -2.29
N GLN A 45 -12.22 18.49 -1.95
CA GLN A 45 -11.41 18.25 -0.76
C GLN A 45 -9.91 18.37 -1.05
N CYS A 46 -9.47 17.88 -2.21
CA CYS A 46 -8.09 18.01 -2.69
C CYS A 46 -8.10 18.17 -4.22
N PRO A 47 -7.83 19.37 -4.77
CA PRO A 47 -7.87 19.61 -6.21
C PRO A 47 -6.90 18.76 -7.04
N ALA A 48 -5.84 18.25 -6.43
CA ALA A 48 -4.81 17.45 -7.08
C ALA A 48 -5.23 16.00 -7.39
N ILE A 49 -6.39 15.52 -6.92
CA ILE A 49 -6.83 14.15 -7.16
C ILE A 49 -7.02 13.92 -8.68
N PRO A 50 -6.29 12.97 -9.30
CA PRO A 50 -6.41 12.65 -10.72
C PRO A 50 -7.66 11.81 -10.97
N TYR A 51 -8.42 12.12 -12.03
CA TYR A 51 -9.64 11.42 -12.39
C TYR A 51 -9.47 10.66 -13.71
N THR A 52 -8.95 11.33 -14.73
CA THR A 52 -8.84 10.76 -16.07
C THR A 52 -7.62 9.83 -16.21
N PRO A 53 -7.63 8.87 -17.16
CA PRO A 53 -6.46 8.02 -17.42
C PRO A 53 -5.16 8.79 -17.67
N ALA A 54 -5.22 9.90 -18.41
CA ALA A 54 -4.04 10.72 -18.71
C ALA A 54 -3.49 11.42 -17.46
N GLU A 55 -4.36 11.93 -16.59
CA GLU A 55 -3.94 12.52 -15.30
C GLU A 55 -3.36 11.46 -14.37
N ILE A 56 -3.96 10.26 -14.31
CA ILE A 56 -3.45 9.14 -13.50
C ILE A 56 -2.07 8.70 -14.01
N GLY A 57 -1.88 8.61 -15.33
CA GLY A 57 -0.57 8.31 -15.92
C GLY A 57 0.50 9.36 -15.59
N GLU A 58 0.13 10.64 -15.60
CA GLU A 58 1.05 11.73 -15.22
C GLU A 58 1.38 11.72 -13.72
N GLU A 59 0.41 11.43 -12.85
CA GLU A 59 0.66 11.29 -11.42
C GLU A 59 1.48 10.03 -11.10
N ALA A 60 1.31 8.94 -11.85
CA ALA A 60 2.17 7.76 -11.75
C ALA A 60 3.63 8.08 -12.13
N ARG A 61 3.86 8.89 -13.18
CA ARG A 61 5.19 9.37 -13.56
C ARG A 61 5.83 10.18 -12.43
N ARG A 62 5.11 11.17 -11.89
CA ARG A 62 5.61 12.03 -10.80
C ARG A 62 5.91 11.22 -9.54
N ALA A 63 5.04 10.27 -9.19
CA ALA A 63 5.28 9.35 -8.08
C ALA A 63 6.55 8.52 -8.32
N ALA A 64 6.71 7.95 -9.51
CA ALA A 64 7.89 7.14 -9.84
C ALA A 64 9.20 7.96 -9.78
N GLU A 65 9.21 9.16 -10.35
CA GLU A 65 10.37 10.07 -10.29
C GLU A 65 10.73 10.50 -8.87
N ALA A 66 9.74 10.59 -7.98
CA ALA A 66 9.95 10.87 -6.56
C ALA A 66 10.42 9.65 -5.74
N GLY A 67 10.36 8.44 -6.30
CA GLY A 67 10.86 7.20 -5.69
C GLY A 67 9.80 6.13 -5.42
N ALA A 68 8.56 6.27 -5.91
CA ALA A 68 7.59 5.18 -5.83
C ALA A 68 7.93 4.08 -6.84
N SER A 69 7.87 2.84 -6.39
CA SER A 69 8.11 1.67 -7.25
C SER A 69 6.85 0.88 -7.55
N VAL A 70 5.77 1.16 -6.81
CA VAL A 70 4.42 0.63 -7.04
C VAL A 70 3.44 1.81 -7.07
N VAL A 71 2.46 1.77 -7.97
CA VAL A 71 1.30 2.66 -7.94
C VAL A 71 0.03 1.85 -7.71
N HIS A 72 -0.72 2.21 -6.66
CA HIS A 72 -2.05 1.67 -6.39
C HIS A 72 -3.11 2.56 -7.00
N ILE A 73 -4.02 1.97 -7.77
CA ILE A 73 -4.95 2.70 -8.61
C ILE A 73 -6.38 2.18 -8.47
N HIS A 74 -7.28 3.13 -8.25
CA HIS A 74 -8.70 3.03 -8.53
C HIS A 74 -9.01 3.79 -9.83
N ALA A 75 -9.93 3.28 -10.64
CA ALA A 75 -10.45 4.03 -11.78
C ALA A 75 -11.60 4.97 -11.34
N ARG A 76 -11.72 6.10 -12.04
CA ARG A 76 -12.82 7.05 -11.89
C ARG A 76 -13.40 7.39 -13.27
N GLU A 77 -14.65 7.79 -13.28
CA GLU A 77 -15.29 8.47 -14.41
C GLU A 77 -14.85 9.94 -14.46
N ASP A 78 -15.14 10.64 -15.57
CA ASP A 78 -14.73 12.04 -15.78
C ASP A 78 -15.30 13.00 -14.72
N ASP A 79 -16.45 12.66 -14.12
CA ASP A 79 -17.06 13.41 -13.03
C ASP A 79 -16.45 13.12 -11.64
N GLY A 80 -15.54 12.15 -11.57
CA GLY A 80 -14.87 11.69 -10.36
C GLY A 80 -15.57 10.57 -9.61
N SER A 81 -16.73 10.09 -10.08
CA SER A 81 -17.37 8.90 -9.51
C SER A 81 -16.51 7.66 -9.76
N PRO A 82 -16.62 6.60 -8.93
CA PRO A 82 -15.85 5.37 -9.13
C PRO A 82 -16.18 4.69 -10.46
N SER A 83 -15.17 4.17 -11.15
CA SER A 83 -15.35 3.33 -12.33
C SER A 83 -14.87 1.91 -12.08
N HIS A 84 -15.61 0.93 -12.61
CA HIS A 84 -15.28 -0.50 -12.58
C HIS A 84 -15.13 -1.07 -13.99
N ARG A 85 -15.12 -0.21 -15.01
CA ARG A 85 -15.09 -0.60 -16.42
C ARG A 85 -13.69 -1.02 -16.84
N VAL A 86 -13.59 -2.18 -17.49
CA VAL A 86 -12.30 -2.73 -17.94
C VAL A 86 -11.59 -1.77 -18.87
N GLU A 87 -12.33 -1.10 -19.76
CA GLU A 87 -11.77 -0.19 -20.76
C GLU A 87 -11.09 1.02 -20.10
N VAL A 88 -11.59 1.47 -18.95
CA VAL A 88 -10.99 2.58 -18.19
C VAL A 88 -9.69 2.13 -17.52
N TYR A 89 -9.67 0.95 -16.89
CA TYR A 89 -8.44 0.38 -16.33
C TYR A 89 -7.38 0.09 -17.41
N ALA A 90 -7.80 -0.39 -18.57
CA ALA A 90 -6.90 -0.61 -19.72
C ALA A 90 -6.29 0.69 -20.21
N ALA A 91 -7.09 1.75 -20.38
CA ALA A 91 -6.60 3.08 -20.76
C ALA A 91 -5.65 3.67 -19.70
N ILE A 92 -5.93 3.48 -18.41
CA ILE A 92 -5.03 3.86 -17.32
C ILE A 92 -3.69 3.12 -17.44
N ALA A 93 -3.72 1.80 -17.62
CA ALA A 93 -2.50 0.99 -17.75
C ALA A 93 -1.65 1.47 -18.93
N GLU A 94 -2.28 1.74 -20.07
CA GLU A 94 -1.61 2.28 -21.25
C GLU A 94 -0.94 3.64 -20.95
N GLU A 95 -1.67 4.57 -20.32
CA GLU A 95 -1.14 5.89 -19.99
C GLU A 95 0.00 5.84 -18.95
N VAL A 96 -0.07 4.93 -17.97
CA VAL A 96 1.03 4.71 -17.02
C VAL A 96 2.25 4.15 -17.75
N ARG A 97 2.08 3.11 -18.57
CA ARG A 97 3.17 2.44 -19.29
C ARG A 97 3.87 3.33 -20.32
N LYS A 98 3.16 4.29 -20.92
CA LYS A 98 3.77 5.32 -21.78
C LYS A 98 4.81 6.18 -21.05
N ARG A 99 4.75 6.26 -19.72
CA ARG A 99 5.51 7.24 -18.92
C ARG A 99 6.46 6.61 -17.91
N SER A 100 6.18 5.39 -17.45
CA SER A 100 6.97 4.72 -16.42
C SER A 100 6.78 3.21 -16.42
N ASP A 101 7.85 2.49 -16.06
CA ASP A 101 7.84 1.05 -15.79
C ASP A 101 7.33 0.69 -14.39
N VAL A 102 6.81 1.65 -13.64
CA VAL A 102 6.33 1.49 -12.26
C VAL A 102 5.35 0.31 -12.14
N ILE A 103 5.46 -0.49 -11.08
CA ILE A 103 4.60 -1.66 -10.90
C ILE A 103 3.15 -1.19 -10.72
N ILE A 104 2.22 -1.77 -11.49
CA ILE A 104 0.80 -1.41 -11.39
C ILE A 104 0.12 -2.35 -10.40
N ASN A 105 -0.52 -1.75 -9.40
CA ASN A 105 -1.43 -2.41 -8.48
C ASN A 105 -2.86 -1.85 -8.69
N PHE A 106 -3.80 -2.71 -9.07
CA PHE A 106 -5.21 -2.33 -9.22
C PHE A 106 -6.05 -2.80 -8.06
N SER A 107 -6.93 -1.92 -7.58
CA SER A 107 -7.87 -2.25 -6.52
C SER A 107 -8.99 -3.17 -6.99
N THR A 108 -9.40 -4.10 -6.12
CA THR A 108 -10.67 -4.86 -6.23
C THR A 108 -11.72 -4.39 -5.20
N GLY A 109 -11.40 -3.34 -4.43
CA GLY A 109 -12.26 -2.78 -3.40
C GLY A 109 -13.40 -1.96 -3.99
N ALA A 110 -14.65 -2.37 -3.74
CA ALA A 110 -15.85 -1.64 -4.13
C ALA A 110 -17.01 -1.96 -3.17
N VAL A 111 -17.99 -1.06 -3.11
CA VAL A 111 -19.18 -1.20 -2.27
C VAL A 111 -20.41 -1.22 -3.18
N GLY A 112 -21.27 -2.22 -3.01
CA GLY A 112 -22.48 -2.36 -3.83
C GLY A 112 -22.21 -2.79 -5.28
N VAL A 113 -21.07 -3.43 -5.53
CA VAL A 113 -20.70 -3.98 -6.85
C VAL A 113 -20.51 -5.48 -6.70
N GLU A 114 -21.06 -6.24 -7.64
CA GLU A 114 -20.95 -7.69 -7.67
C GLU A 114 -19.48 -8.14 -7.80
N LYS A 115 -19.14 -9.25 -7.15
CA LYS A 115 -17.76 -9.75 -7.09
C LYS A 115 -17.18 -10.03 -8.48
N GLU A 116 -17.98 -10.49 -9.43
CA GLU A 116 -17.57 -10.74 -10.81
C GLU A 116 -17.06 -9.47 -11.49
N ASP A 117 -17.73 -8.33 -11.26
CA ASP A 117 -17.34 -7.06 -11.85
C ASP A 117 -16.16 -6.42 -11.11
N ARG A 118 -15.99 -6.69 -9.81
CA ARG A 118 -14.84 -6.24 -9.01
C ARG A 118 -13.51 -6.87 -9.39
N VAL A 119 -13.50 -8.00 -10.11
CA VAL A 119 -12.28 -8.71 -10.49
C VAL A 119 -12.04 -8.74 -12.01
N ARG A 120 -13.05 -8.35 -12.81
CA ARG A 120 -12.99 -8.45 -14.28
C ARG A 120 -11.81 -7.69 -14.88
N HIS A 121 -11.56 -6.46 -14.43
CA HIS A 121 -10.41 -5.67 -14.90
C HIS A 121 -9.07 -6.31 -14.53
N ILE A 122 -9.01 -7.06 -13.44
CA ILE A 122 -7.79 -7.78 -13.05
C ILE A 122 -7.50 -8.93 -14.02
N THR A 123 -8.51 -9.71 -14.39
CA THR A 123 -8.32 -10.87 -15.27
C THR A 123 -8.09 -10.49 -16.73
N GLU A 124 -8.67 -9.36 -17.16
CA GLU A 124 -8.54 -8.85 -18.53
C GLU A 124 -7.27 -7.99 -18.72
N VAL A 125 -6.98 -7.05 -17.83
CA VAL A 125 -5.80 -6.16 -17.96
C VAL A 125 -4.52 -6.79 -17.41
N ARG A 126 -4.64 -7.71 -16.43
CA ARG A 126 -3.53 -8.48 -15.85
C ARG A 126 -2.37 -7.62 -15.33
N PRO A 127 -2.62 -6.71 -14.37
CA PRO A 127 -1.57 -5.97 -13.69
C PRO A 127 -0.61 -6.93 -12.96
N GLU A 128 0.57 -6.47 -12.55
CA GLU A 128 1.49 -7.35 -11.80
C GLU A 128 0.96 -7.67 -10.39
N ILE A 129 0.30 -6.70 -9.76
CA ILE A 129 -0.30 -6.80 -8.44
C ILE A 129 -1.78 -6.41 -8.50
N ALA A 130 -2.60 -6.99 -7.63
CA ALA A 130 -3.94 -6.48 -7.36
C ALA A 130 -4.24 -6.53 -5.86
N ALA A 131 -4.81 -5.44 -5.33
CA ALA A 131 -5.20 -5.34 -3.94
C ALA A 131 -6.43 -6.23 -3.65
N LEU A 132 -6.33 -7.04 -2.61
CA LEU A 132 -7.33 -8.01 -2.18
C LEU A 132 -7.66 -7.79 -0.70
N ASN A 133 -8.91 -7.41 -0.45
CA ASN A 133 -9.41 -7.14 0.90
C ASN A 133 -9.67 -8.45 1.66
N MET A 134 -8.95 -8.65 2.76
CA MET A 134 -8.90 -9.92 3.50
C MET A 134 -9.98 -10.08 4.58
N GLY A 135 -11.11 -9.37 4.47
CA GLY A 135 -12.23 -9.56 5.37
C GLY A 135 -13.38 -8.56 5.22
N THR A 136 -14.54 -8.97 5.73
CA THR A 136 -15.71 -8.11 5.86
C THR A 136 -15.61 -7.25 7.10
N MET A 137 -15.91 -5.95 6.98
CA MET A 137 -15.89 -5.02 8.11
C MET A 137 -16.93 -3.90 7.96
N ASN A 138 -17.24 -3.21 9.05
CA ASN A 138 -17.82 -1.88 8.95
C ASN A 138 -16.77 -0.94 8.38
N TYR A 139 -17.15 -0.10 7.43
CA TYR A 139 -16.29 0.91 6.86
C TYR A 139 -17.01 2.25 6.93
N ALA A 140 -16.54 3.12 7.81
CA ALA A 140 -17.26 4.32 8.17
C ALA A 140 -16.34 5.53 8.32
N LYS A 141 -16.95 6.72 8.31
CA LYS A 141 -16.32 7.97 8.70
C LYS A 141 -17.24 8.71 9.63
N TYR A 142 -16.81 8.89 10.87
CA TYR A 142 -17.54 9.68 11.86
C TYR A 142 -17.00 11.11 11.93
N SER A 143 -17.90 12.09 11.99
CA SER A 143 -17.54 13.49 12.24
C SER A 143 -17.85 13.81 13.70
N GLY A 144 -16.81 13.99 14.52
CA GLY A 144 -16.97 14.39 15.93
C GLY A 144 -17.66 15.75 16.10
N SER A 145 -17.40 16.70 15.19
CA SER A 145 -18.02 18.03 15.23
C SER A 145 -19.49 18.01 14.85
N ARG A 146 -19.88 17.22 13.83
CA ARG A 146 -21.29 17.06 13.42
C ARG A 146 -22.05 16.04 14.27
N LYS A 147 -21.34 15.27 15.10
CA LYS A 147 -21.85 14.11 15.84
C LYS A 147 -22.63 13.13 14.95
N SER A 148 -22.19 12.93 13.71
CA SER A 148 -22.88 12.10 12.72
C SER A 148 -21.88 11.31 11.86
N PHE A 149 -22.35 10.20 11.31
CA PHE A 149 -21.61 9.51 10.25
C PHE A 149 -21.67 10.34 8.96
N VAL A 150 -20.50 10.56 8.35
CA VAL A 150 -20.35 11.14 7.00
C VAL A 150 -20.74 10.08 5.96
N PHE A 151 -20.28 8.84 6.19
CA PHE A 151 -20.73 7.63 5.52
C PHE A 151 -20.55 6.45 6.47
N ASN A 152 -21.28 5.37 6.20
CA ASN A 152 -21.22 4.10 6.92
C ASN A 152 -21.79 3.01 6.01
N PHE A 153 -21.02 1.97 5.74
CA PHE A 153 -21.47 0.78 5.01
C PHE A 153 -20.72 -0.45 5.50
N VAL A 154 -21.27 -1.63 5.18
CA VAL A 154 -20.51 -2.89 5.30
C VAL A 154 -19.65 -3.02 4.05
N PHE A 155 -18.35 -3.16 4.24
CA PHE A 155 -17.43 -3.48 3.17
C PHE A 155 -17.24 -5.00 3.13
N GLU A 156 -17.91 -5.64 2.19
CA GLU A 156 -18.09 -7.09 2.17
C GLU A 156 -17.00 -7.83 1.38
N ASN A 157 -16.30 -8.72 2.08
CA ASN A 157 -15.34 -9.69 1.53
C ASN A 157 -15.45 -10.98 2.35
N SER A 158 -16.51 -11.76 2.08
CA SER A 158 -16.68 -13.09 2.68
C SER A 158 -15.54 -14.03 2.26
N MET A 159 -15.35 -15.13 2.99
CA MET A 159 -14.34 -16.15 2.63
C MET A 159 -14.52 -16.66 1.19
N ASP A 160 -15.76 -16.90 0.77
CA ASP A 160 -16.09 -17.31 -0.61
C ASP A 160 -15.72 -16.24 -1.64
N THR A 161 -15.87 -14.96 -1.29
CA THR A 161 -15.47 -13.83 -2.16
C THR A 161 -13.95 -13.75 -2.28
N ILE A 162 -13.23 -13.89 -1.16
CA ILE A 162 -11.77 -13.89 -1.13
C ILE A 162 -11.23 -15.06 -1.96
N GLN A 163 -11.77 -16.27 -1.76
CA GLN A 163 -11.40 -17.45 -2.55
C GLN A 163 -11.65 -17.23 -4.05
N PHE A 164 -12.81 -16.68 -4.42
CA PHE A 164 -13.15 -16.37 -5.81
C PHE A 164 -12.13 -15.41 -6.45
N PHE A 165 -11.68 -14.37 -5.71
CA PHE A 165 -10.66 -13.44 -6.21
C PHE A 165 -9.29 -14.10 -6.31
N LEU A 166 -8.88 -14.89 -5.33
CA LEU A 166 -7.62 -15.63 -5.38
C LEU A 166 -7.58 -16.57 -6.59
N ASP A 167 -8.65 -17.32 -6.86
CA ASP A 167 -8.76 -18.18 -8.03
C ASP A 167 -8.62 -17.40 -9.35
N ALA A 168 -9.29 -16.25 -9.44
CA ALA A 168 -9.23 -15.39 -10.62
C ALA A 168 -7.84 -14.77 -10.82
N MET A 169 -7.23 -14.24 -9.76
CA MET A 169 -5.88 -13.67 -9.77
C MET A 169 -4.82 -14.71 -10.13
N ASN A 170 -4.87 -15.89 -9.51
CA ASN A 170 -3.96 -17.00 -9.80
C ASN A 170 -4.05 -17.46 -11.26
N LYS A 171 -5.27 -17.59 -11.81
CA LYS A 171 -5.47 -17.92 -13.24
C LYS A 171 -4.92 -16.85 -14.18
N ALA A 172 -5.00 -15.58 -13.78
CA ALA A 172 -4.47 -14.45 -14.55
C ALA A 172 -2.95 -14.22 -14.36
N GLY A 173 -2.34 -14.92 -13.39
CA GLY A 173 -0.95 -14.73 -12.99
C GLY A 173 -0.71 -13.34 -12.37
N VAL A 174 -1.66 -12.84 -11.59
CA VAL A 174 -1.60 -11.57 -10.86
C VAL A 174 -1.33 -11.87 -9.38
N ARG A 175 -0.38 -11.16 -8.76
CA ARG A 175 -0.05 -11.39 -7.35
C ARG A 175 -1.02 -10.62 -6.44
N PRO A 176 -1.64 -11.25 -5.44
CA PRO A 176 -2.50 -10.54 -4.50
C PRO A 176 -1.66 -9.72 -3.49
N GLU A 177 -2.02 -8.46 -3.30
CA GLU A 177 -1.63 -7.65 -2.13
C GLU A 177 -2.74 -7.76 -1.07
N LEU A 178 -2.40 -8.28 0.11
CA LEU A 178 -3.37 -8.70 1.12
C LEU A 178 -3.72 -7.52 2.05
N GLU A 179 -4.79 -6.79 1.72
CA GLU A 179 -5.27 -5.63 2.48
C GLU A 179 -5.96 -6.08 3.78
N CYS A 180 -5.28 -5.83 4.90
CA CYS A 180 -5.69 -6.21 6.24
C CYS A 180 -5.99 -4.95 7.07
N PHE A 181 -7.26 -4.78 7.43
CA PHE A 181 -7.74 -3.66 8.25
C PHE A 181 -7.77 -4.01 9.74
N ASP A 182 -7.61 -5.29 10.10
CA ASP A 182 -7.54 -5.75 11.49
C ASP A 182 -6.75 -7.06 11.59
N THR A 183 -6.36 -7.43 12.81
CA THR A 183 -5.71 -8.71 13.16
C THR A 183 -6.52 -9.93 12.74
N GLY A 184 -7.86 -9.84 12.73
CA GLY A 184 -8.72 -10.90 12.21
C GLY A 184 -8.54 -11.16 10.71
N HIS A 185 -8.22 -10.12 9.93
CA HIS A 185 -7.94 -10.27 8.49
C HIS A 185 -6.58 -10.96 8.28
N VAL A 186 -5.59 -10.64 9.13
CA VAL A 186 -4.29 -11.32 9.12
C VAL A 186 -4.44 -12.81 9.44
N ALA A 187 -5.23 -13.14 10.48
CA ALA A 187 -5.49 -14.52 10.87
C ALA A 187 -6.27 -15.33 9.81
N THR A 188 -7.07 -14.66 8.99
CA THR A 188 -7.89 -15.25 7.91
C THR A 188 -7.04 -15.81 6.75
N ILE A 189 -5.76 -15.48 6.67
CA ILE A 189 -4.88 -15.91 5.57
C ILE A 189 -4.49 -17.39 5.65
N ALA A 190 -4.36 -17.95 6.86
CA ALA A 190 -3.84 -19.31 7.04
C ALA A 190 -4.62 -20.39 6.26
N PRO A 191 -5.97 -20.42 6.24
CA PRO A 191 -6.72 -21.35 5.40
C PRO A 191 -6.39 -21.24 3.90
N PHE A 192 -6.17 -20.04 3.37
CA PHE A 192 -5.88 -19.85 1.94
C PHE A 192 -4.45 -20.27 1.57
N VAL A 193 -3.52 -20.22 2.52
CA VAL A 193 -2.17 -20.82 2.36
C VAL A 193 -2.28 -22.35 2.36
N ASP A 194 -3.03 -22.93 3.29
CA ASP A 194 -3.26 -24.38 3.38
C ASP A 194 -3.94 -24.96 2.12
N LEU A 195 -4.92 -24.23 1.57
CA LEU A 195 -5.58 -24.56 0.30
C LEU A 195 -4.66 -24.40 -0.93
N GLY A 196 -3.44 -23.86 -0.78
CA GLY A 196 -2.51 -23.59 -1.87
C GLY A 196 -2.92 -22.42 -2.77
N LEU A 197 -3.89 -21.59 -2.36
CA LEU A 197 -4.34 -20.42 -3.09
C LEU A 197 -3.42 -19.21 -2.88
N LEU A 198 -2.69 -19.19 -1.76
CA LEU A 198 -1.66 -18.21 -1.46
C LEU A 198 -0.30 -18.90 -1.33
N THR A 199 0.66 -18.47 -2.15
CA THR A 199 2.02 -19.01 -2.14
C THR A 199 3.00 -17.95 -1.61
N PRO A 200 3.76 -18.24 -0.52
CA PRO A 200 4.80 -17.34 -0.03
C PRO A 200 5.90 -17.01 -1.07
N PRO A 201 6.61 -15.88 -0.96
CA PRO A 201 6.42 -14.83 0.06
C PRO A 201 5.11 -14.07 -0.14
N LEU A 202 4.39 -13.80 0.95
CA LEU A 202 3.14 -13.04 0.89
C LEU A 202 3.44 -11.53 0.95
N GLN A 203 2.53 -10.70 0.43
CA GLN A 203 2.61 -9.24 0.53
C GLN A 203 1.38 -8.73 1.29
N PHE A 204 1.59 -8.16 2.46
CA PHE A 204 0.53 -7.60 3.30
C PHE A 204 0.48 -6.08 3.19
N SER A 205 -0.72 -5.51 3.23
CA SER A 205 -0.89 -4.08 3.48
C SER A 205 -1.71 -3.90 4.75
N PHE A 206 -1.17 -3.18 5.73
CA PHE A 206 -1.83 -2.92 7.01
C PHE A 206 -2.48 -1.55 6.99
N ILE A 207 -3.81 -1.53 6.87
CA ILE A 207 -4.60 -0.31 6.84
C ILE A 207 -5.05 0.04 8.25
N LEU A 208 -4.54 1.15 8.78
CA LEU A 208 -4.84 1.60 10.13
C LEU A 208 -5.52 2.99 10.13
N GLY A 209 -6.55 3.14 10.97
CA GLY A 209 -7.26 4.40 11.15
C GLY A 209 -8.59 4.54 10.40
N VAL A 210 -9.03 3.50 9.68
CA VAL A 210 -10.40 3.40 9.17
C VAL A 210 -11.34 3.03 10.32
N LEU A 211 -12.43 3.78 10.50
CA LEU A 211 -13.40 3.46 11.54
C LEU A 211 -14.14 2.16 11.20
N GLY A 212 -14.04 1.20 12.11
CA GLY A 212 -14.52 -0.17 11.96
C GLY A 212 -13.39 -1.20 11.84
N GLY A 213 -12.15 -0.75 11.64
CA GLY A 213 -10.94 -1.58 11.70
C GLY A 213 -10.01 -1.18 12.83
N ALA A 214 -8.73 -1.55 12.68
CA ALA A 214 -7.69 -1.40 13.67
C ALA A 214 -7.33 0.07 13.95
N PRO A 215 -7.04 0.41 15.22
CA PRO A 215 -6.64 1.76 15.61
C PRO A 215 -5.27 2.13 15.04
N ALA A 216 -5.11 3.38 14.61
CA ALA A 216 -3.85 3.93 14.11
C ALA A 216 -2.81 4.20 15.19
N THR A 217 -2.18 3.14 15.69
CA THR A 217 -1.09 3.22 16.67
C THR A 217 0.07 2.32 16.27
N ALA A 218 1.30 2.73 16.61
CA ALA A 218 2.49 1.91 16.38
C ALA A 218 2.42 0.55 17.10
N ARG A 219 1.80 0.48 18.29
CA ARG A 219 1.59 -0.78 19.02
C ARG A 219 0.70 -1.74 18.24
N GLN A 220 -0.37 -1.24 17.64
CA GLN A 220 -1.25 -2.05 16.82
C GLN A 220 -0.55 -2.54 15.56
N LEU A 221 0.22 -1.67 14.90
CA LEU A 221 1.02 -2.04 13.73
C LEU A 221 2.02 -3.15 14.08
N ALA A 222 2.79 -3.00 15.17
CA ALA A 222 3.73 -4.01 15.63
C ALA A 222 3.03 -5.36 15.87
N ARG A 223 1.83 -5.34 16.47
CA ARG A 223 1.06 -6.56 16.69
C ARG A 223 0.67 -7.26 15.38
N MET A 224 0.27 -6.52 14.35
CA MET A 224 -0.08 -7.10 13.05
C MET A 224 1.17 -7.67 12.34
N VAL A 225 2.31 -7.00 12.47
CA VAL A 225 3.60 -7.47 11.95
C VAL A 225 4.03 -8.79 12.61
N GLU A 226 3.90 -8.92 13.94
CA GLU A 226 4.18 -10.17 14.67
C GLU A 226 3.34 -11.36 14.20
N MET A 227 2.17 -11.12 13.61
CA MET A 227 1.28 -12.15 13.10
C MET A 227 1.62 -12.58 11.67
N THR A 228 2.53 -11.88 10.99
CA THR A 228 2.92 -12.22 9.61
C THR A 228 3.77 -13.49 9.58
N PRO A 229 3.51 -14.41 8.63
CA PRO A 229 4.40 -15.54 8.40
C PRO A 229 5.81 -15.06 8.02
N ALA A 230 6.83 -15.71 8.57
CA ALA A 230 8.23 -15.40 8.28
C ALA A 230 8.51 -15.42 6.76
N GLY A 231 9.32 -14.47 6.30
CA GLY A 231 9.63 -14.28 4.88
C GLY A 231 8.56 -13.56 4.08
N SER A 232 7.44 -13.15 4.70
CA SER A 232 6.47 -12.27 4.04
C SER A 232 6.94 -10.82 4.04
N HIS A 233 6.49 -10.07 3.05
CA HIS A 233 6.64 -8.63 2.95
C HIS A 233 5.38 -7.93 3.46
N TRP A 234 5.53 -6.73 3.97
CA TRP A 234 4.41 -5.94 4.44
C TRP A 234 4.66 -4.45 4.25
N GLU A 235 3.59 -3.70 4.04
CA GLU A 235 3.57 -2.24 4.09
C GLU A 235 2.52 -1.70 5.06
N VAL A 236 2.69 -0.45 5.49
CA VAL A 236 1.68 0.27 6.26
C VAL A 236 0.94 1.29 5.40
N ILE A 237 -0.36 1.39 5.63
CA ILE A 237 -1.26 2.43 5.11
C ILE A 237 -1.87 3.15 6.31
N GLY A 238 -1.39 4.37 6.57
CA GLY A 238 -1.93 5.22 7.62
C GLY A 238 -2.90 6.24 7.05
N ILE A 239 -4.16 6.21 7.48
CA ILE A 239 -5.20 7.07 6.92
C ILE A 239 -5.13 8.49 7.46
N SER A 240 -5.09 9.50 6.58
CA SER A 240 -5.13 10.93 6.93
C SER A 240 -3.92 11.35 7.77
N HIS A 241 -4.11 12.23 8.76
CA HIS A 241 -3.05 12.89 9.52
C HIS A 241 -2.10 11.95 10.29
N VAL A 242 -2.46 10.67 10.48
CA VAL A 242 -1.62 9.67 11.13
C VAL A 242 -0.65 8.96 10.16
N GLN A 243 -0.73 9.22 8.85
CA GLN A 243 0.11 8.59 7.84
C GLN A 243 1.60 8.69 8.21
N TRP A 244 2.10 9.88 8.48
CA TRP A 244 3.53 10.11 8.71
C TRP A 244 4.07 9.44 9.98
N THR A 245 3.27 9.37 11.05
CA THR A 245 3.70 8.71 12.29
C THR A 245 3.72 7.18 12.14
N LEU A 246 2.77 6.61 11.39
CA LEU A 246 2.77 5.19 11.07
C LEU A 246 3.87 4.81 10.09
N ILE A 247 4.19 5.66 9.12
CA ILE A 247 5.34 5.48 8.22
C ILE A 247 6.65 5.45 9.00
N ALA A 248 6.84 6.39 9.94
CA ALA A 248 8.02 6.37 10.81
C ALA A 248 8.13 5.05 11.59
N ALA A 249 7.01 4.58 12.17
CA ALA A 249 6.98 3.30 12.86
C ALA A 249 7.30 2.12 11.92
N ALA A 250 6.75 2.09 10.71
CA ALA A 250 6.99 1.02 9.75
C ALA A 250 8.46 0.98 9.29
N LEU A 251 9.04 2.15 9.01
CA LEU A 251 10.44 2.26 8.63
C LEU A 251 11.37 1.70 9.72
N SER A 252 11.09 2.02 10.99
CA SER A 252 11.85 1.49 12.14
C SER A 252 11.70 -0.02 12.36
N MET A 253 10.65 -0.63 11.82
CA MET A 253 10.39 -2.08 11.92
C MET A 253 10.76 -2.85 10.65
N GLY A 254 11.44 -2.21 9.68
CA GLY A 254 11.88 -2.85 8.44
C GLY A 254 10.79 -3.00 7.36
N GLY A 255 9.60 -2.43 7.55
CA GLY A 255 8.48 -2.54 6.60
C GLY A 255 8.63 -1.67 5.35
N ASN A 256 7.82 -1.97 4.34
CA ASN A 256 7.56 -1.09 3.21
C ASN A 256 6.51 -0.04 3.60
N ILE A 257 6.30 0.96 2.75
CA ILE A 257 5.41 2.09 3.08
C ILE A 257 4.54 2.49 1.90
N ARG A 258 3.30 2.88 2.20
CA ARG A 258 2.37 3.45 1.23
C ARG A 258 1.99 4.88 1.59
N VAL A 259 1.95 5.73 0.58
CA VAL A 259 1.49 7.13 0.63
C VAL A 259 0.64 7.44 -0.59
N GLY A 260 -0.08 8.54 -0.58
CA GLY A 260 -0.72 9.06 -1.78
C GLY A 260 -2.00 9.81 -1.47
N LEU A 261 -2.55 10.48 -2.48
CA LEU A 261 -3.75 11.29 -2.34
C LEU A 261 -5.00 10.46 -2.02
N GLU A 262 -4.97 9.15 -2.21
CA GLU A 262 -5.99 8.23 -1.70
C GLU A 262 -6.07 8.26 -0.16
N ASP A 263 -4.91 8.26 0.49
CA ASP A 263 -4.77 8.00 1.92
C ASP A 263 -4.65 9.30 2.73
N ASN A 264 -3.94 10.31 2.21
CA ASN A 264 -3.68 11.59 2.87
C ASN A 264 -3.46 12.72 1.86
N PHE A 265 -3.98 13.92 2.17
CA PHE A 265 -3.81 15.09 1.30
C PHE A 265 -2.66 16.00 1.70
N TYR A 266 -2.00 15.79 2.84
CA TYR A 266 -1.12 16.80 3.45
C TYR A 266 0.32 16.33 3.55
N VAL A 267 1.24 17.09 2.93
CA VAL A 267 2.69 16.90 3.12
C VAL A 267 3.04 17.20 4.57
N SER A 268 2.53 18.30 5.13
CA SER A 268 2.71 18.72 6.51
C SER A 268 1.41 19.30 7.07
N PRO A 269 1.25 19.48 8.39
CA PRO A 269 0.07 20.16 8.93
C PRO A 269 -0.14 21.54 8.28
N GLY A 270 -1.29 21.70 7.59
CA GLY A 270 -1.63 22.93 6.86
C GLY A 270 -1.04 23.06 5.45
N GLU A 271 -0.20 22.11 5.02
CA GLU A 271 0.43 22.10 3.70
C GLU A 271 -0.16 20.95 2.86
N MET A 272 -1.14 21.28 2.03
CA MET A 272 -1.78 20.32 1.13
C MET A 272 -0.84 19.97 -0.02
N ALA A 273 -0.75 18.68 -0.35
CA ALA A 273 -0.02 18.19 -1.50
C ALA A 273 -0.66 18.68 -2.81
N THR A 274 0.18 19.03 -3.77
CA THR A 274 -0.19 19.44 -5.12
C THR A 274 -0.10 18.29 -6.12
N SER A 275 0.57 17.21 -5.73
CA SER A 275 0.69 15.96 -6.47
C SER A 275 0.94 14.78 -5.51
N ASN A 276 0.77 13.55 -5.99
CA ASN A 276 1.26 12.34 -5.32
C ASN A 276 2.78 12.36 -5.18
N GLY A 277 3.49 12.98 -6.14
CA GLY A 277 4.94 13.16 -6.10
C GLY A 277 5.41 13.85 -4.82
N ASP A 278 4.69 14.87 -4.34
CA ASP A 278 5.03 15.60 -3.12
C ASP A 278 5.02 14.68 -1.87
N LEU A 279 4.04 13.77 -1.81
CA LEU A 279 3.90 12.81 -0.72
C LEU A 279 4.96 11.72 -0.79
N VAL A 280 5.24 11.22 -1.99
CA VAL A 280 6.29 10.22 -2.23
C VAL A 280 7.67 10.77 -1.91
N ASP A 281 7.97 12.00 -2.35
CA ASP A 281 9.24 12.67 -2.09
C ASP A 281 9.48 12.85 -0.58
N LYS A 282 8.44 13.19 0.19
CA LYS A 282 8.52 13.18 1.66
C LYS A 282 8.75 11.78 2.23
N ALA A 283 8.05 10.76 1.74
CA ALA A 283 8.24 9.38 2.19
C ALA A 283 9.66 8.87 1.91
N ALA A 284 10.20 9.18 0.74
CA ALA A 284 11.55 8.86 0.32
C ALA A 284 12.61 9.55 1.18
N ARG A 285 12.40 10.83 1.55
CA ARG A 285 13.24 11.50 2.55
C ARG A 285 13.21 10.78 3.90
N MET A 286 12.02 10.47 4.42
CA MET A 286 11.89 9.78 5.71
C MET A 286 12.59 8.42 5.71
N ALA A 287 12.51 7.65 4.60
CA ALA A 287 13.25 6.40 4.46
C ALA A 287 14.76 6.61 4.60
N ARG A 288 15.31 7.61 3.89
CA ARG A 288 16.74 7.98 3.97
C ARG A 288 17.15 8.48 5.35
N ASP A 289 16.31 9.29 6.00
CA ASP A 289 16.55 9.78 7.35
C ASP A 289 16.57 8.65 8.39
N CYS A 290 15.85 7.54 8.13
CA CYS A 290 15.90 6.30 8.90
C CYS A 290 17.05 5.36 8.50
N GLY A 291 17.97 5.80 7.64
CA GLY A 291 19.14 5.02 7.20
C GLY A 291 18.82 3.93 6.17
N ARG A 292 17.68 4.01 5.48
CA ARG A 292 17.28 3.05 4.45
C ARG A 292 17.26 3.69 3.07
N GLU A 293 17.54 2.90 2.05
CA GLU A 293 17.49 3.32 0.66
C GLU A 293 16.13 3.01 0.03
N VAL A 294 15.71 3.83 -0.93
CA VAL A 294 14.49 3.56 -1.69
C VAL A 294 14.79 2.50 -2.75
N ALA A 295 13.98 1.45 -2.80
CA ALA A 295 14.09 0.41 -3.82
C ALA A 295 13.72 0.98 -5.18
N SER A 296 14.57 0.75 -6.19
CA SER A 296 14.20 0.94 -7.59
C SER A 296 13.07 0.00 -8.00
N ILE A 297 12.41 0.30 -9.12
CA ILE A 297 11.30 -0.50 -9.63
C ILE A 297 11.74 -1.96 -9.89
N GLU A 298 12.95 -2.18 -10.42
CA GLU A 298 13.48 -3.53 -10.64
C GLU A 298 13.76 -4.28 -9.33
N GLU A 299 14.36 -3.59 -8.35
CA GLU A 299 14.57 -4.16 -7.01
C GLU A 299 13.24 -4.50 -6.34
N SER A 300 12.23 -3.63 -6.46
CA SER A 300 10.89 -3.89 -5.93
C SER A 300 10.24 -5.12 -6.57
N ARG A 301 10.42 -5.37 -7.88
CA ARG A 301 9.95 -6.62 -8.50
C ARG A 301 10.61 -7.85 -7.86
N LYS A 302 11.92 -7.80 -7.59
CA LYS A 302 12.64 -8.90 -6.92
C LYS A 302 12.17 -9.09 -5.49
N ILE A 303 12.07 -8.01 -4.71
CA ILE A 303 11.60 -8.01 -3.32
C ILE A 303 10.18 -8.61 -3.27
N LEU A 304 9.27 -8.17 -4.13
CA LEU A 304 7.87 -8.63 -4.13
C LEU A 304 7.67 -9.96 -4.88
N GLY A 305 8.74 -10.60 -5.35
CA GLY A 305 8.71 -11.88 -6.08
C GLY A 305 7.96 -11.82 -7.42
N LEU A 306 7.88 -10.66 -8.06
CA LEU A 306 7.19 -10.46 -9.34
C LEU A 306 8.08 -10.89 -10.51
N SER A 307 7.47 -11.42 -11.58
CA SER A 307 8.16 -11.62 -12.85
C SER A 307 8.67 -10.28 -13.43
N ALA A 308 9.71 -10.33 -14.25
CA ALA A 308 10.15 -9.16 -15.02
C ALA A 308 8.98 -8.55 -15.82
N ALA A 309 9.05 -7.24 -16.09
CA ALA A 309 7.99 -6.49 -16.77
C ALA A 309 7.56 -7.22 -18.05
N ARG A 310 6.24 -7.43 -18.21
CA ARG A 310 5.70 -7.98 -19.45
C ARG A 310 5.85 -6.91 -20.52
N VAL A 311 6.80 -7.09 -21.43
CA VAL A 311 6.93 -6.26 -22.63
C VAL A 311 5.72 -6.59 -23.51
N SER A 312 4.73 -5.70 -23.52
CA SER A 312 3.61 -5.74 -24.48
C SER A 312 4.02 -5.02 -25.76
#